data_AF-A0A4R3XVB4-F1
#
_entry.id   AF-A0A4R3XVB4-F1
#
_cell.length_a   1.000
_cell.length_b   1.000
_cell.length_c   1.000
_cell.angle_alpha   90.00
_cell.angle_beta   90.00
_cell.angle_gamma   90.00
#
_symmetry.space_group_name_H-M   'P 1'
#
loop_
_entity.id
_entity.type
_entity.pdbx_description
1 polymer ?
#
loop_
_entity_poly.entity_id
_entity_poly.type
_entity_poly.pdbx_seq_one_letter_code
_entity_poly.pdbx_strand_id
1 'polypeptide(L)'
;MCQLKQMTMSVAVSMLFCASTAQAVYTPIVSTTGNNFTMNSTSDGLLGGSNEVNFTWDGTYRTSVATDGLYNATLSSLTPFGGKRWEVHHMNVYAPGTYIFYTLCASGGVASTTYDPSCGVGPSYTLTVGAGQVGAHMLLNWSTSSDQDIVLLWDMNKSWAATGTASPFQAGGSNTINTVWNGVSIDTPIDADTVSGTSMIDGSFINYSFNFNINGIQAVPAPASLWLFGSGLLGLIGLVRRKAA
;
A
#
# COMPACT_ATOMS: atom_id res chain seq x y z
N MET A 1 36.15 32.85 -53.71
CA MET A 1 36.08 31.44 -54.15
C MET A 1 37.17 30.72 -53.37
N CYS A 2 36.97 29.75 -52.48
CA CYS A 2 35.97 28.70 -52.40
C CYS A 2 36.01 28.12 -50.95
N GLN A 3 34.84 27.94 -50.30
CA GLN A 3 34.44 26.89 -49.32
C GLN A 3 35.41 26.61 -48.15
N LEU A 4 35.16 26.89 -46.86
CA LEU A 4 34.01 26.65 -45.99
C LEU A 4 33.18 25.39 -46.32
N LYS A 5 33.52 24.24 -45.70
CA LYS A 5 32.55 23.32 -45.05
C LYS A 5 33.21 22.07 -44.47
N GLN A 6 32.60 21.60 -43.39
CA GLN A 6 32.73 20.27 -42.75
C GLN A 6 33.90 20.04 -41.78
N MET A 7 33.81 20.68 -40.61
CA MET A 7 34.24 20.04 -39.36
C MET A 7 33.14 19.10 -38.88
N THR A 8 33.30 17.82 -39.17
CA THR A 8 32.47 16.72 -38.66
C THR A 8 32.85 16.49 -37.19
N MET A 9 32.08 17.09 -36.28
CA MET A 9 32.22 16.82 -34.84
C MET A 9 31.47 15.52 -34.52
N SER A 10 32.16 14.38 -34.57
CA SER A 10 31.65 13.10 -34.09
C SER A 10 31.55 13.14 -32.56
N VAL A 11 30.37 13.48 -32.05
CA VAL A 11 30.03 13.27 -30.64
C VAL A 11 29.66 11.80 -30.48
N ALA A 12 30.63 10.98 -30.07
CA ALA A 12 30.39 9.62 -29.64
C ALA A 12 29.75 9.66 -28.25
N VAL A 13 28.41 9.59 -28.21
CA VAL A 13 27.66 9.32 -26.98
C VAL A 13 27.76 7.83 -26.70
N SER A 14 28.80 7.42 -25.98
CA SER A 14 28.93 6.06 -25.46
C SER A 14 27.93 5.88 -24.32
N MET A 15 26.72 5.38 -24.63
CA MET A 15 25.78 4.88 -23.63
C MET A 15 26.36 3.59 -23.04
N LEU A 16 27.06 3.72 -21.91
CA LEU A 16 27.49 2.60 -21.10
C LEU A 16 26.26 2.02 -20.40
N PHE A 17 25.65 0.99 -20.99
CA PHE A 17 24.67 0.16 -20.31
C PHE A 17 25.41 -0.65 -19.24
N CYS A 18 25.48 -0.12 -18.02
CA CYS A 18 25.88 -0.91 -16.86
C CYS A 18 24.80 -1.96 -16.62
N ALA A 19 25.07 -3.20 -17.02
CA ALA A 19 24.33 -4.37 -16.55
C ALA A 19 24.60 -4.49 -15.04
N SER A 20 23.65 -4.02 -14.22
CA SER A 20 23.68 -4.28 -12.79
C SER A 20 23.46 -5.77 -12.58
N THR A 21 24.46 -6.45 -12.03
CA THR A 21 24.27 -7.78 -11.45
C THR A 21 23.14 -7.70 -10.43
N ALA A 22 22.04 -8.40 -10.65
CA ALA A 22 20.96 -8.55 -9.68
C ALA A 22 21.53 -9.27 -8.45
N GLN A 23 22.00 -8.50 -7.47
CA GLN A 23 22.22 -9.04 -6.14
C GLN A 23 20.84 -9.39 -5.60
N ALA A 24 20.66 -10.64 -5.17
CA ALA A 24 19.51 -11.02 -4.36
C ALA A 24 19.58 -10.16 -3.10
N VAL A 25 18.79 -9.08 -3.08
CA VAL A 25 18.65 -8.22 -1.92
C VAL A 25 17.95 -9.08 -0.87
N TYR A 26 18.69 -9.49 0.16
CA TYR A 26 18.08 -10.01 1.36
C TYR A 26 17.26 -8.87 1.96
N THR A 27 15.95 -8.89 1.75
CA THR A 27 15.04 -8.00 2.44
C THR A 27 14.81 -8.61 3.82
N PRO A 28 15.27 -7.95 4.91
CA PRO A 28 15.03 -8.46 6.24
C PRO A 28 13.51 -8.51 6.47
N ILE A 29 13.03 -9.62 7.02
CA ILE A 29 11.66 -9.69 7.53
C ILE A 29 11.53 -8.60 8.59
N VAL A 30 10.60 -7.68 8.37
CA VAL A 30 10.26 -6.63 9.31
C VAL A 30 9.21 -7.20 10.26
N SER A 31 9.38 -6.97 11.56
CA SER A 31 8.41 -7.30 12.59
C SER A 31 8.25 -6.11 13.53
N THR A 32 7.03 -5.64 13.70
CA THR A 32 6.72 -4.52 14.59
C THR A 32 5.54 -4.85 15.51
N THR A 33 5.56 -4.23 16.68
CA THR A 33 4.50 -4.33 17.70
C THR A 33 4.02 -2.93 18.06
N GLY A 34 2.89 -2.83 18.76
CA GLY A 34 2.35 -1.54 19.17
C GLY A 34 1.68 -0.76 18.03
N ASN A 35 1.38 -1.44 16.92
CA ASN A 35 0.60 -0.89 15.83
C ASN A 35 -0.86 -0.69 16.27
N ASN A 36 -1.60 0.11 15.51
CA ASN A 36 -2.98 0.46 15.84
C ASN A 36 -3.97 -0.22 14.89
N PHE A 37 -5.06 -0.72 15.46
CA PHE A 37 -6.28 -1.09 14.78
C PHE A 37 -7.39 -0.16 15.27
N THR A 38 -8.14 0.43 14.33
CA THR A 38 -9.33 1.24 14.58
C THR A 38 -10.45 0.72 13.68
N MET A 39 -11.61 0.41 14.24
CA MET A 39 -12.82 0.13 13.47
C MET A 39 -13.79 1.29 13.60
N ASN A 40 -14.21 1.83 12.46
CA ASN A 40 -15.13 2.95 12.40
C ASN A 40 -16.10 2.84 11.22
N SER A 41 -17.12 3.68 11.22
CA SER A 41 -18.04 3.89 10.10
C SER A 41 -18.59 5.31 10.14
N THR A 42 -19.15 5.76 9.02
CA THR A 42 -19.86 7.04 8.93
C THR A 42 -21.13 7.09 9.79
N SER A 43 -21.83 5.96 9.94
CA SER A 43 -23.10 5.91 10.67
C SER A 43 -22.92 5.83 12.18
N ASP A 44 -21.94 5.04 12.64
CA ASP A 44 -21.85 4.65 14.06
C ASP A 44 -20.61 5.26 14.75
N GLY A 45 -19.73 5.90 13.99
CA GLY A 45 -18.51 6.50 14.53
C GLY A 45 -17.49 5.43 14.95
N LEU A 46 -16.95 5.55 16.17
CA LEU A 46 -15.94 4.61 16.68
C LEU A 46 -16.59 3.36 17.27
N LEU A 47 -16.26 2.20 16.72
CA LEU A 47 -16.70 0.92 17.29
C LEU A 47 -15.68 0.32 18.25
N GLY A 48 -14.39 0.61 18.03
CA GLY A 48 -13.31 0.20 18.91
C GLY A 48 -12.04 -0.13 18.14
N GLY A 49 -11.17 -0.94 18.75
CA GLY A 49 -9.93 -1.40 18.14
C GLY A 49 -8.90 -1.86 19.17
N SER A 50 -7.62 -1.84 18.82
CA SER A 50 -6.51 -2.21 19.71
C SER A 50 -5.24 -1.43 19.37
N ASN A 51 -4.34 -1.30 20.34
CA ASN A 51 -3.01 -0.71 20.19
C ASN A 51 -1.88 -1.73 20.38
N GLU A 52 -2.21 -3.03 20.39
CA GLU A 52 -1.24 -4.13 20.47
C GLU A 52 -1.26 -4.96 19.18
N VAL A 53 -1.31 -4.31 18.02
CA VAL A 53 -1.27 -5.00 16.73
C VAL A 53 0.19 -5.34 16.37
N ASN A 54 0.42 -6.61 16.06
CA ASN A 54 1.65 -7.13 15.53
C ASN A 54 1.57 -7.17 14.00
N PHE A 55 2.61 -6.67 13.34
CA PHE A 55 2.74 -6.66 11.89
C PHE A 55 4.04 -7.35 11.51
N THR A 56 3.99 -8.23 10.51
CA THR A 56 5.20 -8.75 9.86
C THR A 56 5.10 -8.57 8.36
N TRP A 57 6.23 -8.34 7.70
CA TRP A 57 6.32 -8.14 6.26
C TRP A 57 7.71 -8.54 5.76
N ASP A 58 7.79 -9.20 4.60
CA ASP A 58 9.05 -9.69 4.03
C ASP A 58 9.85 -8.61 3.27
N GLY A 59 9.34 -7.38 3.22
CA GLY A 59 9.98 -6.25 2.53
C GLY A 59 9.68 -6.17 1.04
N THR A 60 8.84 -7.05 0.49
CA THR A 60 8.50 -7.08 -0.94
C THR A 60 7.18 -6.38 -1.23
N TYR A 61 7.07 -5.76 -2.41
CA TYR A 61 5.80 -5.23 -2.92
C TYR A 61 5.32 -6.07 -4.07
N ARG A 62 4.00 -6.28 -4.11
CA ARG A 62 3.30 -6.77 -5.29
C ARG A 62 3.09 -5.62 -6.27
N THR A 63 3.27 -5.91 -7.55
CA THR A 63 2.99 -4.99 -8.69
C THR A 63 1.84 -5.49 -9.57
N SER A 64 1.24 -6.62 -9.19
CA SER A 64 0.03 -7.21 -9.72
C SER A 64 -0.73 -7.88 -8.57
N VAL A 65 -2.03 -8.08 -8.73
CA VAL A 65 -2.85 -8.85 -7.77
C VAL A 65 -2.21 -10.24 -7.57
N ALA A 66 -2.08 -10.68 -6.32
CA ALA A 66 -1.56 -12.01 -6.02
C ALA A 66 -2.60 -13.05 -6.44
N THR A 67 -2.19 -14.07 -7.20
CA THR A 67 -3.09 -15.14 -7.72
C THR A 67 -2.60 -16.54 -7.35
N ASP A 68 -1.60 -16.61 -6.48
CA ASP A 68 -0.83 -17.81 -6.13
C ASP A 68 -1.09 -18.26 -4.69
N GLY A 69 -2.07 -17.65 -4.01
CA GLY A 69 -2.31 -17.78 -2.57
C GLY A 69 -1.15 -17.31 -1.68
N LEU A 70 -0.03 -16.85 -2.24
CA LEU A 70 1.09 -16.39 -1.45
C LEU A 70 0.80 -15.00 -0.89
N TYR A 71 1.31 -14.77 0.30
CA TYR A 71 1.19 -13.51 1.02
C TYR A 71 2.56 -13.10 1.53
N ASN A 72 2.77 -11.79 1.63
CA ASN A 72 4.06 -11.23 2.00
C ASN A 72 4.03 -10.46 3.32
N ALA A 73 2.85 -10.36 3.95
CA ALA A 73 2.67 -9.75 5.26
C ALA A 73 1.66 -10.51 6.12
N THR A 74 1.66 -10.22 7.43
CA THR A 74 0.61 -10.67 8.37
C THR A 74 0.28 -9.57 9.37
N LEU A 75 -0.95 -9.60 9.89
CA LEU A 75 -1.43 -8.76 10.99
C LEU A 75 -2.10 -9.64 12.04
N SER A 76 -1.81 -9.39 13.31
CA SER A 76 -2.47 -10.09 14.41
C SER A 76 -2.55 -9.23 15.66
N SER A 77 -3.46 -9.57 16.58
CA SER A 77 -3.48 -9.01 17.92
C SER A 77 -3.91 -10.08 18.91
N LEU A 78 -3.32 -10.02 20.12
CA LEU A 78 -3.81 -10.82 21.24
C LEU A 78 -5.07 -10.23 21.87
N THR A 79 -5.34 -8.94 21.61
CA THR A 79 -6.48 -8.20 22.14
C THR A 79 -7.72 -8.49 21.31
N PRO A 80 -8.76 -9.12 21.90
CA PRO A 80 -10.00 -9.40 21.21
C PRO A 80 -10.71 -8.11 20.76
N PHE A 81 -11.40 -8.18 19.63
CA PHE A 81 -12.31 -7.15 19.17
C PHE A 81 -13.75 -7.65 19.29
N GLY A 82 -14.64 -6.89 19.93
CA GLY A 82 -16.00 -7.36 20.25
C GLY A 82 -16.02 -8.62 21.12
N GLY A 83 -15.00 -8.82 21.97
CA GLY A 83 -14.85 -10.01 22.81
C GLY A 83 -14.43 -11.28 22.06
N LYS A 84 -14.10 -11.19 20.77
CA LYS A 84 -13.67 -12.31 19.92
C LYS A 84 -12.28 -12.07 19.37
N ARG A 85 -11.50 -13.15 19.22
CA ARG A 85 -10.22 -13.08 18.52
C ARG A 85 -10.46 -12.86 17.04
N TRP A 86 -9.50 -12.21 16.41
CA TRP A 86 -9.46 -11.99 14.98
C TRP A 86 -8.09 -12.34 14.43
N GLU A 87 -8.06 -12.80 13.18
CA GLU A 87 -6.86 -13.20 12.48
C GLU A 87 -6.93 -12.66 11.06
N VAL A 88 -5.87 -11.99 10.63
CA VAL A 88 -5.69 -11.59 9.25
C VAL A 88 -4.75 -12.58 8.56
N HIS A 89 -5.12 -13.02 7.38
CA HIS A 89 -4.30 -13.88 6.53
C HIS A 89 -4.35 -13.43 5.07
N HIS A 90 -3.52 -14.07 4.23
CA HIS A 90 -3.44 -13.79 2.80
C HIS A 90 -3.13 -12.32 2.48
N MET A 91 -2.46 -11.62 3.40
CA MET A 91 -2.19 -10.20 3.29
C MET A 91 -1.05 -9.92 2.30
N ASN A 92 -1.37 -9.15 1.27
CA ASN A 92 -0.43 -8.71 0.26
C ASN A 92 -0.28 -7.19 0.28
N VAL A 93 0.96 -6.72 0.25
CA VAL A 93 1.34 -5.30 0.21
C VAL A 93 1.66 -4.89 -1.22
N TYR A 94 1.07 -3.79 -1.69
CA TYR A 94 1.08 -3.36 -3.09
C TYR A 94 1.81 -2.03 -3.29
N ALA A 95 2.65 -1.99 -4.33
CA ALA A 95 3.30 -0.77 -4.82
C ALA A 95 2.28 0.16 -5.53
N PRO A 96 2.68 1.39 -5.91
CA PRO A 96 1.86 2.25 -6.74
C PRO A 96 1.33 1.54 -7.99
N GLY A 97 0.03 1.69 -8.26
CA GLY A 97 -0.69 0.96 -9.30
C GLY A 97 -2.19 0.93 -9.07
N THR A 98 -2.93 0.28 -9.97
CA THR A 98 -4.37 0.05 -9.82
C THR A 98 -4.64 -1.45 -9.79
N TYR A 99 -5.38 -1.90 -8.77
CA TYR A 99 -5.63 -3.30 -8.47
C TYR A 99 -7.13 -3.53 -8.29
N ILE A 100 -7.61 -4.68 -8.75
CA ILE A 100 -9.02 -5.07 -8.60
C ILE A 100 -9.08 -6.37 -7.80
N PHE A 101 -9.82 -6.35 -6.69
CA PHE A 101 -10.03 -7.50 -5.81
C PHE A 101 -11.51 -7.84 -5.77
N TYR A 102 -11.86 -9.09 -6.05
CA TYR A 102 -13.23 -9.60 -6.05
C TYR A 102 -13.52 -10.36 -4.76
N THR A 103 -14.68 -10.09 -4.14
CA THR A 103 -14.95 -10.54 -2.77
C THR A 103 -15.59 -11.92 -2.64
N LEU A 104 -16.00 -12.54 -3.75
CA LEU A 104 -16.58 -13.89 -3.74
C LEU A 104 -15.64 -14.93 -4.36
N CYS A 105 -14.33 -14.62 -4.39
CA CYS A 105 -13.32 -15.57 -4.79
C CYS A 105 -13.15 -16.65 -3.72
N ALA A 106 -13.04 -17.91 -4.15
CA ALA A 106 -12.85 -19.01 -3.23
C ALA A 106 -11.50 -18.87 -2.51
N SER A 107 -11.53 -18.60 -1.21
CA SER A 107 -10.33 -18.47 -0.38
C SER A 107 -9.55 -19.78 -0.33
N GLY A 108 -10.24 -20.91 -0.20
CA GLY A 108 -9.64 -22.19 0.18
C GLY A 108 -9.20 -22.25 1.66
N GLY A 109 -9.55 -21.23 2.46
CA GLY A 109 -9.20 -21.08 3.87
C GLY A 109 -7.76 -20.61 4.13
N VAL A 110 -7.38 -20.49 5.40
CA VAL A 110 -6.12 -19.88 5.88
C VAL A 110 -4.85 -20.51 5.30
N ALA A 111 -4.86 -21.81 4.99
CA ALA A 111 -3.72 -22.54 4.44
C ALA A 111 -3.73 -22.65 2.91
N SER A 112 -4.61 -21.92 2.23
CA SER A 112 -4.76 -21.98 0.79
C SER A 112 -3.50 -21.51 0.07
N THR A 113 -3.13 -22.24 -0.98
CA THR A 113 -2.09 -21.88 -1.94
C THR A 113 -2.68 -21.60 -3.32
N THR A 114 -4.01 -21.47 -3.38
CA THR A 114 -4.77 -21.28 -4.61
C THR A 114 -5.70 -20.08 -4.52
N TYR A 115 -5.56 -19.26 -3.48
CA TYR A 115 -6.38 -18.06 -3.35
C TYR A 115 -6.04 -17.07 -4.48
N ASP A 116 -7.07 -16.67 -5.22
CA ASP A 116 -6.99 -15.74 -6.33
C ASP A 116 -8.11 -14.68 -6.21
N PRO A 117 -7.84 -13.51 -5.60
CA PRO A 117 -8.77 -12.38 -5.55
C PRO A 117 -9.04 -11.74 -6.93
N SER A 118 -8.40 -12.19 -8.02
CA SER A 118 -8.68 -11.72 -9.38
C SER A 118 -9.68 -12.58 -10.15
N CYS A 119 -10.34 -13.53 -9.49
CA CYS A 119 -11.20 -14.54 -10.11
C CYS A 119 -12.43 -14.01 -10.87
N GLY A 120 -12.82 -12.74 -10.69
CA GLY A 120 -13.94 -12.12 -11.41
C GLY A 120 -15.33 -12.42 -10.84
N VAL A 121 -15.43 -12.89 -9.60
CA VAL A 121 -16.71 -13.31 -8.99
C VAL A 121 -17.13 -12.36 -7.86
N GLY A 122 -18.32 -11.78 -7.98
CA GLY A 122 -18.91 -10.91 -6.96
C GLY A 122 -18.60 -9.42 -7.10
N PRO A 123 -18.96 -8.61 -6.11
CA PRO A 123 -18.51 -7.22 -5.99
C PRO A 123 -16.99 -7.13 -5.95
N SER A 124 -16.46 -5.93 -6.25
CA SER A 124 -15.02 -5.72 -6.28
C SER A 124 -14.57 -4.39 -5.69
N TYR A 125 -13.40 -4.37 -5.07
CA TYR A 125 -12.66 -3.16 -4.77
C TYR A 125 -11.73 -2.78 -5.92
N THR A 126 -11.69 -1.50 -6.30
CA THR A 126 -10.72 -0.96 -7.28
C THR A 126 -9.70 -0.06 -6.57
N LEU A 127 -8.67 -0.66 -5.97
CA LEU A 127 -7.66 0.09 -5.21
C LEU A 127 -6.69 0.80 -6.15
N THR A 128 -6.62 2.14 -6.05
CA THR A 128 -5.58 2.94 -6.70
C THR A 128 -4.57 3.41 -5.66
N VAL A 129 -3.32 2.97 -5.82
CA VAL A 129 -2.18 3.32 -4.97
C VAL A 129 -1.35 4.38 -5.67
N GLY A 130 -1.30 5.59 -5.11
CA GLY A 130 -0.52 6.71 -5.64
C GLY A 130 0.95 6.68 -5.26
N ALA A 131 1.71 7.63 -5.80
CA ALA A 131 3.08 7.86 -5.36
C ALA A 131 3.11 8.32 -3.90
N GLY A 132 4.03 7.78 -3.10
CA GLY A 132 4.09 8.06 -1.67
C GLY A 132 3.05 7.33 -0.83
N GLN A 133 2.28 6.41 -1.44
CA GLN A 133 1.31 5.56 -0.76
C GLN A 133 1.67 4.08 -0.92
N VAL A 134 1.05 3.25 -0.10
CA VAL A 134 1.14 1.79 -0.17
C VAL A 134 -0.24 1.18 -0.01
N GLY A 135 -0.59 0.21 -0.85
CA GLY A 135 -1.85 -0.52 -0.75
C GLY A 135 -1.72 -1.82 0.02
N ALA A 136 -2.81 -2.32 0.59
CA ALA A 136 -2.90 -3.70 1.05
C ALA A 136 -4.27 -4.30 0.76
N HIS A 137 -4.28 -5.60 0.51
CA HIS A 137 -5.49 -6.43 0.50
C HIS A 137 -5.23 -7.65 1.38
N MET A 138 -6.25 -8.06 2.13
CA MET A 138 -6.15 -9.14 3.11
C MET A 138 -7.51 -9.74 3.41
N LEU A 139 -7.50 -10.91 4.05
CA LEU A 139 -8.70 -11.61 4.52
C LEU A 139 -8.75 -11.62 6.04
N LEU A 140 -9.94 -11.39 6.60
CA LEU A 140 -10.22 -11.36 8.04
C LEU A 140 -11.09 -12.53 8.46
N ASN A 141 -10.57 -13.31 9.41
CA ASN A 141 -11.38 -14.20 10.23
C ASN A 141 -11.73 -13.51 11.55
N TRP A 142 -13.02 -13.44 11.86
CA TRP A 142 -13.55 -12.91 13.11
C TRP A 142 -14.70 -13.78 13.62
N SER A 143 -14.56 -14.34 14.82
CA SER A 143 -15.56 -15.25 15.40
C SER A 143 -15.86 -16.44 14.46
N THR A 144 -17.09 -16.54 13.94
CA THR A 144 -17.54 -17.59 13.01
C THR A 144 -17.53 -17.13 11.55
N SER A 145 -17.21 -15.85 11.30
CA SER A 145 -17.15 -15.27 9.96
C SER A 145 -15.72 -15.35 9.47
N SER A 146 -15.52 -15.97 8.32
CA SER A 146 -14.21 -16.17 7.72
C SER A 146 -14.07 -15.41 6.41
N ASP A 147 -12.81 -15.21 6.01
CA ASP A 147 -12.44 -14.72 4.67
C ASP A 147 -13.12 -13.41 4.26
N GLN A 148 -13.30 -12.49 5.20
CA GLN A 148 -13.90 -11.18 4.89
C GLN A 148 -12.84 -10.27 4.28
N ASP A 149 -13.12 -9.66 3.14
CA ASP A 149 -12.12 -8.85 2.44
C ASP A 149 -11.92 -7.48 3.07
N ILE A 150 -10.66 -7.11 3.28
CA ILE A 150 -10.25 -5.77 3.71
C ILE A 150 -9.28 -5.21 2.67
N VAL A 151 -9.54 -3.98 2.26
CA VAL A 151 -8.63 -3.18 1.45
C VAL A 151 -8.18 -1.96 2.27
N LEU A 152 -6.87 -1.68 2.23
CA LEU A 152 -6.26 -0.54 2.89
C LEU A 152 -5.47 0.29 1.88
N LEU A 153 -5.50 1.60 2.07
CA LEU A 153 -4.53 2.52 1.50
C LEU A 153 -3.83 3.23 2.64
N TRP A 154 -2.51 3.16 2.62
CA TRP A 154 -1.66 3.86 3.56
C TRP A 154 -1.04 5.09 2.92
N ASP A 155 -1.16 6.20 3.63
CA ASP A 155 -0.31 7.36 3.42
C ASP A 155 0.93 7.23 4.31
N MET A 156 2.08 7.62 3.78
CA MET A 156 3.35 7.25 4.40
C MET A 156 3.90 8.37 5.29
N ASN A 157 4.40 8.00 6.47
CA ASN A 157 5.05 8.90 7.44
C ASN A 157 4.14 10.05 7.89
N LYS A 158 2.87 9.75 8.16
CA LYS A 158 1.87 10.70 8.65
C LYS A 158 1.24 10.22 9.96
N SER A 159 0.63 11.16 10.67
CA SER A 159 -0.24 10.87 11.80
C SER A 159 -1.69 10.78 11.34
N TRP A 160 -2.55 10.16 12.17
CA TRP A 160 -3.99 10.09 11.91
C TRP A 160 -4.61 11.47 11.71
N ALA A 161 -4.24 12.44 12.57
CA ALA A 161 -4.70 13.83 12.47
C ALA A 161 -4.25 14.53 11.17
N ALA A 162 -3.13 14.11 10.58
CA ALA A 162 -2.59 14.69 9.35
C ALA A 162 -3.20 14.11 8.07
N THR A 163 -4.08 13.10 8.17
CA THR A 163 -4.79 12.53 7.02
C THR A 163 -5.87 13.46 6.46
N GLY A 164 -6.30 14.46 7.25
CA GLY A 164 -7.39 15.37 6.89
C GLY A 164 -8.78 14.76 6.99
N THR A 165 -8.90 13.53 7.52
CA THR A 165 -10.19 12.88 7.78
C THR A 165 -10.77 13.31 9.13
N ALA A 166 -12.10 13.26 9.26
CA ALA A 166 -12.79 13.49 10.55
C ALA A 166 -12.91 12.20 11.38
N SER A 167 -12.22 11.15 10.97
CA SER A 167 -12.38 9.79 11.48
C SER A 167 -12.06 9.71 12.95
N PRO A 168 -12.90 9.03 13.74
CA PRO A 168 -12.52 8.71 15.10
C PRO A 168 -11.35 7.73 15.11
N PHE A 169 -10.54 7.79 16.16
CA PHE A 169 -9.32 7.03 16.33
C PHE A 169 -9.37 6.20 17.61
N GLN A 170 -8.96 4.93 17.55
CA GLN A 170 -8.78 4.12 18.74
C GLN A 170 -7.50 4.52 19.48
N ALA A 171 -7.58 5.52 20.34
CA ALA A 171 -6.48 5.88 21.23
C ALA A 171 -6.23 4.79 22.29
N GLY A 172 -5.01 4.75 22.82
CA GLY A 172 -4.63 3.83 23.90
C GLY A 172 -3.13 3.58 23.96
N GLY A 173 -2.64 3.26 25.17
CA GLY A 173 -1.20 3.15 25.42
C GLY A 173 -0.48 4.48 25.11
N SER A 174 0.58 4.42 24.31
CA SER A 174 1.31 5.60 23.81
C SER A 174 0.75 6.17 22.49
N ASN A 175 -0.26 5.53 21.90
CA ASN A 175 -0.77 5.89 20.59
C ASN A 175 -1.84 6.98 20.71
N THR A 176 -1.62 8.07 19.97
CA THR A 176 -2.51 9.23 19.90
C THR A 176 -2.79 9.57 18.44
N ILE A 177 -3.76 10.46 18.21
CA ILE A 177 -4.02 10.99 16.86
C ILE A 177 -2.80 11.67 16.21
N ASN A 178 -1.82 12.08 17.02
CA ASN A 178 -0.59 12.74 16.58
C ASN A 178 0.60 11.77 16.44
N THR A 179 0.44 10.50 16.81
CA THR A 179 1.47 9.47 16.59
C THR A 179 1.70 9.34 15.08
N VAL A 180 2.96 9.50 14.66
CA VAL A 180 3.36 9.34 13.26
C VAL A 180 3.66 7.87 13.02
N TRP A 181 3.03 7.32 11.99
CA TRP A 181 3.18 5.94 11.56
C TRP A 181 3.96 5.87 10.27
N ASN A 182 4.68 4.77 10.02
CA ASN A 182 5.24 4.59 8.70
C ASN A 182 4.14 4.49 7.64
N GLY A 183 3.05 3.75 7.90
CA GLY A 183 1.83 3.77 7.10
C GLY A 183 0.61 4.08 7.98
N VAL A 184 -0.11 5.16 7.66
CA VAL A 184 -1.39 5.53 8.31
C VAL A 184 -2.54 5.25 7.36
N SER A 185 -3.58 4.57 7.85
CA SER A 185 -4.76 4.22 7.04
C SER A 185 -5.52 5.50 6.67
N ILE A 186 -5.83 5.64 5.39
CA ILE A 186 -6.58 6.77 4.84
C ILE A 186 -7.81 6.28 4.10
N ASP A 187 -8.75 7.21 3.90
CA ASP A 187 -9.88 7.03 3.01
C ASP A 187 -9.37 6.67 1.59
N THR A 188 -10.05 5.72 0.95
CA THR A 188 -9.74 5.31 -0.42
C THR A 188 -10.63 6.02 -1.43
N PRO A 189 -10.14 6.34 -2.63
CA PRO A 189 -10.99 6.94 -3.67
C PRO A 189 -12.24 6.14 -4.06
N ILE A 190 -12.31 4.85 -3.69
CA ILE A 190 -13.47 3.96 -3.93
C ILE A 190 -14.63 4.30 -2.99
N ASP A 191 -14.31 4.75 -1.78
CA ASP A 191 -15.24 4.92 -0.68
C ASP A 191 -15.03 6.29 -0.03
N ALA A 192 -15.11 7.35 -0.84
CA ALA A 192 -14.79 8.72 -0.44
C ALA A 192 -15.85 9.32 0.50
N ASP A 193 -16.03 8.69 1.66
CA ASP A 193 -17.01 9.00 2.70
C ASP A 193 -16.41 9.89 3.81
N THR A 194 -15.15 10.30 3.64
CA THR A 194 -14.34 11.14 4.56
C THR A 194 -13.95 10.45 5.86
N VAL A 195 -14.22 9.15 5.98
CA VAL A 195 -13.77 8.28 7.05
C VAL A 195 -12.58 7.46 6.53
N SER A 196 -11.58 7.28 7.38
CA SER A 196 -10.38 6.54 7.04
C SER A 196 -10.73 5.08 6.76
N GLY A 197 -10.01 4.50 5.80
CA GLY A 197 -10.13 3.10 5.41
C GLY A 197 -11.03 2.94 4.19
N THR A 198 -11.29 1.68 3.83
CA THR A 198 -12.32 1.32 2.85
C THR A 198 -13.40 0.56 3.58
N SER A 199 -14.66 0.97 3.41
CA SER A 199 -15.80 0.23 3.92
C SER A 199 -15.83 -1.17 3.33
N MET A 200 -16.01 -2.16 4.20
CA MET A 200 -16.16 -3.53 3.75
C MET A 200 -17.47 -3.68 2.97
N ILE A 201 -17.43 -4.37 1.83
CA ILE A 201 -18.59 -4.63 0.96
C ILE A 201 -19.11 -6.07 1.09
N ASP A 202 -18.45 -6.88 1.90
CA ASP A 202 -18.77 -8.28 2.19
C ASP A 202 -18.58 -8.62 3.69
N GLY A 203 -18.92 -9.84 4.06
CA GLY A 203 -18.76 -10.33 5.43
C GLY A 203 -19.82 -9.82 6.42
N SER A 204 -19.47 -9.87 7.71
CA SER A 204 -20.32 -9.44 8.83
C SER A 204 -20.17 -7.97 9.20
N PHE A 205 -19.20 -7.29 8.60
CA PHE A 205 -18.85 -5.91 8.88
C PHE A 205 -19.08 -4.98 7.67
N ILE A 206 -20.07 -5.30 6.83
CA ILE A 206 -20.45 -4.45 5.69
C ILE A 206 -20.74 -3.02 6.18
N ASN A 207 -20.20 -2.02 5.47
CA ASN A 207 -20.23 -0.58 5.79
C ASN A 207 -19.38 -0.15 7.00
N TYR A 208 -18.47 -1.00 7.47
CA TYR A 208 -17.46 -0.61 8.45
C TYR A 208 -16.07 -0.68 7.82
N SER A 209 -15.19 0.21 8.29
CA SER A 209 -13.81 0.33 7.84
C SER A 209 -12.88 -0.19 8.92
N PHE A 210 -12.17 -1.28 8.61
CA PHE A 210 -11.06 -1.77 9.41
C PHE A 210 -9.81 -0.97 9.05
N ASN A 211 -9.32 -0.16 9.98
CA ASN A 211 -8.17 0.69 9.77
C ASN A 211 -6.97 0.17 10.54
N PHE A 212 -5.82 0.04 9.88
CA PHE A 212 -4.57 -0.32 10.53
C PHE A 212 -3.53 0.77 10.31
N ASN A 213 -2.90 1.24 11.39
CA ASN A 213 -1.75 2.14 11.30
C ASN A 213 -0.51 1.37 11.76
N ILE A 214 0.50 1.29 10.91
CA ILE A 214 1.61 0.36 11.06
C ILE A 214 2.98 1.03 10.95
N ASN A 215 3.93 0.49 11.70
CA ASN A 215 5.35 0.76 11.59
C ASN A 215 6.06 -0.39 10.87
N GLY A 216 7.23 -0.11 10.30
CA GLY A 216 8.08 -1.10 9.63
C GLY A 216 7.83 -1.25 8.14
N ILE A 217 6.73 -0.71 7.63
CA ILE A 217 6.53 -0.56 6.19
C ILE A 217 7.32 0.65 5.67
N GLN A 218 7.80 0.60 4.44
CA GLN A 218 8.53 1.72 3.83
C GLN A 218 7.72 2.28 2.65
N ALA A 219 8.02 3.50 2.22
CA ALA A 219 7.43 4.01 0.98
C ALA A 219 8.18 3.35 -0.19
N VAL A 220 7.48 3.00 -1.27
CA VAL A 220 8.16 2.54 -2.49
C VAL A 220 9.05 3.67 -2.98
N PRO A 221 10.39 3.47 -3.03
CA PRO A 221 11.27 4.50 -3.56
C PRO A 221 10.84 4.81 -5.00
N ALA A 222 10.59 6.09 -5.29
CA ALA A 222 10.32 6.50 -6.66
C ALA A 222 11.46 5.98 -7.54
N PRO A 223 11.18 5.25 -8.63
CA PRO A 223 12.21 4.70 -9.49
C PRO A 223 13.22 5.80 -9.83
N ALA A 224 14.53 5.52 -9.71
CA ALA A 224 15.57 6.48 -10.06
C ALA A 224 15.41 7.00 -11.50
N SER A 225 14.76 6.21 -12.37
CA SER A 225 14.37 6.63 -13.70
C SER A 225 13.48 7.88 -13.70
N LEU A 226 12.52 8.05 -12.79
CA LEU A 226 11.68 9.26 -12.74
C LEU A 226 12.54 10.51 -12.46
N TRP A 227 13.51 10.38 -11.55
CA TRP A 227 14.48 11.45 -11.27
C TRP A 227 15.43 11.72 -12.45
N LEU A 228 15.90 10.67 -13.11
CA LEU A 228 16.79 10.76 -14.28
C LEU A 228 16.07 11.35 -15.49
N PHE A 229 14.81 10.97 -15.72
CA PHE A 229 13.99 11.55 -16.78
C PHE A 229 13.65 13.00 -16.50
N GLY A 230 13.27 13.33 -15.26
CA GLY A 230 13.01 14.72 -14.86
C GLY A 230 14.24 15.62 -15.05
N SER A 231 15.40 15.20 -14.52
CA SER A 231 16.65 15.96 -14.65
C SER A 231 17.19 15.97 -16.09
N GLY A 232 17.08 14.86 -16.80
CA GLY A 232 17.46 14.75 -18.21
C GLY A 232 16.65 15.65 -19.13
N LEU A 233 15.32 15.73 -18.92
CA LEU A 233 14.44 16.63 -19.67
C LEU A 233 14.78 18.10 -19.42
N LEU A 234 15.03 18.49 -18.16
CA LEU A 234 15.46 19.85 -17.83
C LEU A 234 16.82 20.20 -18.47
N GLY A 235 17.76 19.24 -18.50
CA GLY A 235 19.03 19.40 -19.20
C GLY A 235 18.85 19.63 -20.70
N LEU A 236 17.98 18.86 -21.36
CA LEU A 236 17.64 19.03 -22.78
C LEU A 236 17.00 20.40 -23.07
N ILE A 237 16.07 20.86 -22.23
CA ILE A 237 15.47 22.20 -22.37
C ILE A 237 16.55 23.30 -22.24
N GLY A 238 17.50 23.14 -21.31
CA GLY A 238 18.63 24.05 -21.16
C GLY A 238 19.50 24.15 -22.41
N LEU A 239 19.78 23.01 -23.07
CA LEU A 239 20.55 22.96 -24.32
C LEU A 239 19.81 23.63 -25.48
N VAL A 240 18.50 23.43 -25.59
CA VAL A 240 17.67 24.07 -26.65
C VAL A 240 17.66 25.58 -26.47
N ARG A 241 17.51 26.09 -25.24
CA ARG A 241 17.53 27.54 -24.96
C ARG A 241 18.86 28.19 -25.29
N ARG A 242 19.99 27.53 -25.01
CA ARG A 242 21.32 28.04 -25.34
C ARG A 242 21.57 28.16 -26.85
N LYS A 243 20.86 27.40 -27.67
CA LYS A 243 21.00 27.46 -29.14
C LYS A 243 20.15 28.56 -29.78
N ALA A 244 19.19 29.13 -29.05
CA ALA A 244 18.29 30.18 -29.52
C ALA A 244 18.76 31.60 -29.14
N ALA A 245 19.76 31.72 -28.27
CA ALA A 245 20.44 32.97 -27.91
C ALA A 245 21.78 33.07 -28.65
#